data_AF-A0A2V3DX67-F1
#
_entry.id   AF-A0A2V3DX67-F1
#
_cell.length_a   1.000
_cell.length_b   1.000
_cell.length_c   1.000
_cell.angle_alpha   90.00
_cell.angle_beta   90.00
_cell.angle_gamma   90.00
#
_symmetry.space_group_name_H-M   'P 1'
#
loop_
_entity.id
_entity.type
_entity.pdbx_description
1 polymer ?
#
loop_
_entity_poly.entity_id
_entity_poly.type
_entity_poly.pdbx_seq_one_letter_code
_entity_poly.pdbx_strand_id
1 'polypeptide(L)'
;MRAASRMPQLPSDEEIAAALAKSAAVAEAVAGGTGTPDVQGEDSAVVRPSAEEQAKRKAARDKAVNTKPVLTRVFQVIIAVFYPIVLLVLAIRLVTTSTFLWIEYHRPGFPIDSFGFSTEDRLTYGSYTVDYLLNFAPPRYLGDLVNSIGNPLFLTREVGHMADVKTVIVMAFLSALLLAVIMAIGVIYLSRRSFGGNRRAFFAGSIATLVLIIALGVFAATGWEGFFTDFHKIFFAQGTWTFYTDDTLIRLFPSQFWLDSGIFIGAFVLVVSSLTLAFTWPTRERRVAVIAAQRPGRRAA
;
A
#
# COMPACT_ATOMS: atom_id res chain seq x y z
N MET A 1 42.24 11.73 38.97
CA MET A 1 41.30 12.23 37.95
C MET A 1 42.11 12.83 36.81
N ARG A 2 41.90 12.37 35.56
CA ARG A 2 42.73 12.70 34.39
C ARG A 2 42.61 14.16 33.98
N ALA A 3 43.75 14.79 33.69
CA ALA A 3 43.88 16.17 33.21
C ALA A 3 43.28 16.33 31.80
N ALA A 4 42.59 17.47 31.59
CA ALA A 4 42.00 17.85 30.32
C ALA A 4 43.07 18.02 29.23
N SER A 5 42.92 17.27 28.14
CA SER A 5 43.72 17.36 26.93
C SER A 5 43.47 18.70 26.22
N ARG A 6 44.53 19.49 26.01
CA ARG A 6 44.52 20.72 25.21
C ARG A 6 44.20 20.37 23.75
N MET A 7 43.24 21.07 23.14
CA MET A 7 42.99 20.99 21.69
C MET A 7 44.21 21.54 20.91
N PRO A 8 44.51 21.02 19.70
CA PRO A 8 45.54 21.57 18.84
C PRO A 8 45.17 22.99 18.40
N GLN A 9 46.11 23.94 18.50
CA GLN A 9 45.92 25.30 17.98
C GLN A 9 45.94 25.26 16.45
N LEU A 10 44.97 25.96 15.84
CA LEU A 10 44.96 26.19 14.39
C LEU A 10 46.11 27.14 14.02
N PRO A 11 46.77 26.94 12.86
CA PRO A 11 47.81 27.83 12.39
C PRO A 11 47.28 29.25 12.24
N SER A 12 48.12 30.23 12.57
CA SER A 12 47.82 31.64 12.37
C SER A 12 47.80 32.00 10.88
N ASP A 13 47.08 33.07 10.52
CA ASP A 13 46.99 33.54 9.12
C ASP A 13 48.37 33.85 8.51
N GLU A 14 49.35 34.21 9.35
CA GLU A 14 50.74 34.46 8.96
C GLU A 14 51.47 33.16 8.56
N GLU A 15 51.23 32.06 9.28
CA GLU A 15 51.78 30.74 8.94
C GLU A 15 51.16 30.17 7.65
N ILE A 16 49.88 30.45 7.41
CA ILE A 16 49.19 30.07 6.17
C ILE A 16 49.75 30.87 4.99
N ALA A 17 49.97 32.17 5.15
CA ALA A 17 50.54 33.02 4.12
C ALA A 17 51.98 32.60 3.75
N ALA A 18 52.81 32.26 4.75
CA ALA A 18 54.18 31.78 4.53
C ALA A 18 54.22 30.43 3.78
N ALA A 19 53.29 29.52 4.08
CA ALA A 19 53.19 28.23 3.39
C ALA A 19 52.78 28.40 1.91
N LEU A 20 51.85 29.31 1.63
CA LEU A 20 51.40 29.61 0.26
C LEU A 20 52.51 30.25 -0.56
N ALA A 21 53.27 31.21 0.00
CA ALA A 21 54.42 31.83 -0.65
C ALA A 21 55.50 30.78 -1.01
N LYS A 22 55.76 29.82 -0.12
CA LYS A 22 56.71 28.73 -0.37
C LYS A 22 56.23 27.80 -1.50
N SER A 23 54.93 27.53 -1.61
CA SER A 23 54.39 26.72 -2.71
C SER A 23 54.46 27.43 -4.08
N ALA A 24 54.28 28.75 -4.09
CA ALA A 24 54.36 29.55 -5.31
C ALA A 24 55.80 29.57 -5.86
N ALA A 25 56.80 29.71 -4.99
CA ALA A 25 58.20 29.66 -5.38
C ALA A 25 58.63 28.29 -5.93
N VAL A 26 58.06 27.19 -5.42
CA VAL A 26 58.31 25.84 -5.95
C VAL A 26 57.66 25.63 -7.32
N ALA A 27 56.46 26.19 -7.53
CA ALA A 27 55.78 26.11 -8.83
C ALA A 27 56.54 26.89 -9.93
N GLU A 28 57.16 28.01 -9.57
CA GLU A 28 57.95 28.83 -10.50
C GLU A 28 59.29 28.15 -10.86
N ALA A 29 59.92 27.45 -9.91
CA ALA A 29 61.13 26.66 -10.15
C ALA A 29 60.90 25.45 -11.09
N VAL A 30 59.70 24.87 -11.11
CA VAL A 30 59.33 23.76 -12.02
C VAL A 30 59.04 24.27 -13.44
N ALA A 31 58.66 25.54 -13.60
CA ALA A 31 58.37 26.14 -14.91
C ALA A 31 59.63 26.57 -15.70
N GLY A 32 60.79 26.68 -15.06
CA GLY A 32 62.04 27.18 -15.67
C GLY A 32 63.01 26.13 -16.24
N GLY A 33 62.69 24.84 -16.16
CA GLY A 33 63.60 23.76 -16.57
C GLY A 33 63.47 23.36 -18.05
N THR A 34 64.06 24.12 -18.97
CA THR A 34 64.26 23.67 -20.37
C THR A 34 65.41 22.67 -20.43
N GLY A 35 65.08 21.39 -20.61
CA GLY A 35 66.05 20.33 -20.86
C GLY A 35 65.39 19.16 -21.60
N THR A 36 65.42 19.20 -22.92
CA THR A 36 65.10 18.07 -23.81
C THR A 36 66.18 16.99 -23.72
N PRO A 37 65.77 15.71 -23.66
CA PRO A 37 66.43 14.70 -24.46
C PRO A 37 65.44 14.09 -25.47
N ASP A 38 65.93 14.02 -26.69
CA ASP A 38 65.38 13.40 -27.89
C ASP A 38 65.15 11.88 -27.70
N VAL A 39 63.92 11.41 -27.91
CA VAL A 39 63.62 10.01 -28.27
C VAL A 39 62.45 9.99 -29.25
N GLN A 40 62.76 9.51 -30.45
CA GLN A 40 61.84 9.27 -31.56
C GLN A 40 60.94 8.05 -31.33
N GLY A 41 59.72 8.08 -31.89
CA GLY A 41 59.01 6.88 -32.38
C GLY A 41 57.79 6.41 -31.60
N GLU A 42 56.59 6.80 -32.07
CA GLU A 42 55.49 5.93 -32.52
C GLU A 42 54.15 6.69 -32.47
N ASP A 43 53.76 7.20 -33.63
CA ASP A 43 52.52 7.94 -33.87
C ASP A 43 51.35 6.94 -33.95
N SER A 44 50.81 6.55 -32.78
CA SER A 44 49.46 6.02 -32.70
C SER A 44 48.50 7.21 -32.59
N ALA A 45 48.12 7.76 -33.74
CA ALA A 45 47.08 8.77 -33.84
C ALA A 45 45.75 8.17 -33.35
N VAL A 46 45.52 8.24 -32.04
CA VAL A 46 44.20 8.11 -31.44
C VAL A 46 43.40 9.28 -32.00
N VAL A 47 42.66 9.04 -33.09
CA VAL A 47 41.73 10.00 -33.69
C VAL A 47 40.81 10.47 -32.55
N ARG A 48 41.09 11.66 -32.03
CA ARG A 48 40.25 12.26 -30.99
C ARG A 48 38.89 12.48 -31.63
N PRO A 49 37.80 11.88 -31.10
CA PRO A 49 36.47 12.04 -31.67
C PRO A 49 36.16 13.53 -31.81
N SER A 50 35.53 13.92 -32.92
CA SER A 50 35.29 15.35 -33.22
C SER A 50 34.53 16.02 -32.07
N ALA A 51 34.68 17.33 -31.90
CA ALA A 51 33.96 18.08 -30.85
C ALA A 51 32.45 17.85 -30.91
N GLU A 52 31.90 17.61 -32.11
CA GLU A 52 30.50 17.27 -32.34
C GLU A 52 30.12 15.86 -31.86
N GLU A 53 30.98 14.86 -32.07
CA GLU A 53 30.77 13.51 -31.53
C GLU A 53 30.85 13.49 -30.00
N GLN A 54 31.79 14.24 -29.42
CA GLN A 54 31.89 14.39 -27.96
C GLN A 54 30.65 15.08 -27.39
N ALA A 55 30.14 16.11 -28.06
CA ALA A 55 28.90 16.78 -27.68
C ALA A 55 27.68 15.85 -27.81
N LYS A 56 27.57 15.05 -28.87
CA LYS A 56 26.51 14.04 -29.04
C LYS A 56 26.59 12.94 -27.98
N ARG A 57 27.78 12.42 -27.68
CA ARG A 57 28.00 11.42 -26.62
C ARG A 57 27.68 11.98 -25.24
N LYS A 58 28.08 13.23 -24.96
CA LYS A 58 27.74 13.94 -23.72
C LYS A 58 26.23 14.19 -23.64
N ALA A 59 25.58 14.65 -24.70
CA ALA A 59 24.13 14.86 -24.73
C ALA A 59 23.35 13.55 -24.61
N ALA A 60 23.82 12.45 -25.23
CA ALA A 60 23.24 11.12 -25.08
C ALA A 60 23.42 10.58 -23.65
N ARG A 61 24.60 10.78 -23.05
CA ARG A 61 24.87 10.41 -21.65
C ARG A 61 24.05 11.25 -20.68
N ASP A 62 23.95 12.55 -20.91
CA ASP A 62 23.14 13.47 -20.11
C ASP A 62 21.66 13.12 -20.26
N LYS A 63 21.16 12.76 -21.45
CA LYS A 63 19.79 12.29 -21.69
C LYS A 63 19.51 10.95 -21.02
N ALA A 64 20.45 10.00 -21.05
CA ALA A 64 20.36 8.71 -20.36
C ALA A 64 20.39 8.87 -18.83
N VAL A 65 21.17 9.83 -18.32
CA VAL A 65 21.23 10.19 -16.88
C VAL A 65 19.97 10.96 -16.44
N ASN A 66 19.36 11.76 -17.32
CA ASN A 66 18.16 12.57 -16.99
C ASN A 66 16.82 11.87 -17.21
N THR A 67 16.79 10.68 -17.82
CA THR A 67 15.60 9.82 -17.79
C THR A 67 15.39 9.32 -16.36
N LYS A 68 14.67 10.13 -15.55
CA LYS A 68 14.13 9.70 -14.26
C LYS A 68 13.52 8.31 -14.45
N PRO A 69 13.75 7.33 -13.55
CA PRO A 69 13.27 5.97 -13.77
C PRO A 69 11.74 5.99 -13.75
N VAL A 70 11.13 6.12 -14.93
CA VAL A 70 9.68 6.21 -15.13
C VAL A 70 9.01 5.01 -14.47
N LEU A 71 9.63 3.83 -14.63
CA LEU A 71 9.17 2.58 -14.04
C LEU A 71 9.08 2.61 -12.51
N THR A 72 10.01 3.27 -11.82
CA THR A 72 9.93 3.46 -10.35
C THR A 72 8.71 4.27 -9.96
N ARG A 73 8.40 5.34 -10.70
CA ARG A 73 7.20 6.16 -10.44
C ARG A 73 5.93 5.39 -10.74
N VAL A 74 5.92 4.62 -11.83
CA VAL A 74 4.79 3.76 -12.20
C VAL A 74 4.47 2.78 -11.07
N PHE A 75 5.47 2.04 -10.56
CA PHE A 75 5.23 1.13 -9.44
C PHE A 75 4.79 1.84 -8.16
N GLN A 76 5.28 3.06 -7.89
CA GLN A 76 4.81 3.84 -6.74
C GLN A 76 3.33 4.19 -6.86
N VAL A 77 2.87 4.61 -8.04
CA VAL A 77 1.46 4.92 -8.29
C VAL A 77 0.61 3.67 -8.21
N ILE A 78 1.05 2.56 -8.84
CA ILE A 78 0.35 1.28 -8.80
C ILE A 78 0.12 0.83 -7.35
N ILE A 79 1.17 0.84 -6.52
CA ILE A 79 1.05 0.48 -5.10
C ILE A 79 0.10 1.42 -4.36
N ALA A 80 0.20 2.73 -4.60
CA ALA A 80 -0.66 3.72 -3.95
C ALA A 80 -2.15 3.53 -4.32
N VAL A 81 -2.45 3.14 -5.56
CA VAL A 81 -3.82 2.89 -6.03
C VAL A 81 -4.36 1.54 -5.58
N PHE A 82 -3.54 0.50 -5.56
CA PHE A 82 -3.98 -0.85 -5.20
C PHE A 82 -4.11 -1.03 -3.69
N TYR A 83 -3.32 -0.31 -2.89
CA TYR A 83 -3.32 -0.42 -1.44
C TYR A 83 -4.70 -0.22 -0.79
N PRO A 84 -5.48 0.84 -1.10
CA PRO A 84 -6.84 1.00 -0.56
C PRO A 84 -7.74 -0.21 -0.84
N ILE A 85 -7.70 -0.74 -2.06
CA ILE A 85 -8.57 -1.84 -2.51
C ILE A 85 -8.18 -3.13 -1.79
N VAL A 86 -6.89 -3.48 -1.77
CA VAL A 86 -6.39 -4.69 -1.11
C VAL A 86 -6.69 -4.64 0.39
N LEU A 87 -6.48 -3.50 1.05
CA LEU A 87 -6.75 -3.35 2.47
C LEU A 87 -8.25 -3.45 2.80
N LEU A 88 -9.11 -2.83 1.98
CA LEU A 88 -10.56 -2.91 2.15
C LEU A 88 -11.06 -4.36 1.99
N VAL A 89 -10.61 -5.06 0.96
CA VAL A 89 -11.00 -6.44 0.72
C VAL A 89 -10.48 -7.38 1.81
N LEU A 90 -9.28 -7.11 2.35
CA LEU A 90 -8.79 -7.82 3.53
C LEU A 90 -9.72 -7.62 4.73
N ALA A 91 -10.20 -6.39 4.98
CA ALA A 91 -11.15 -6.12 6.05
C ALA A 91 -12.49 -6.86 5.84
N ILE A 92 -13.01 -6.87 4.61
CA ILE A 92 -14.20 -7.65 4.22
C ILE A 92 -13.97 -9.15 4.50
N ARG A 93 -12.79 -9.68 4.13
CA ARG A 93 -12.45 -11.08 4.38
C ARG A 93 -12.47 -11.46 5.87
N LEU A 94 -12.13 -10.53 6.75
CA LEU A 94 -12.16 -10.76 8.20
C LEU A 94 -13.59 -10.85 8.74
N VAL A 95 -14.52 -10.03 8.24
CA VAL A 95 -15.93 -10.08 8.67
C VAL A 95 -16.70 -11.24 8.03
N THR A 96 -16.30 -11.70 6.84
CA THR A 96 -16.88 -12.89 6.19
C THR A 96 -16.32 -14.18 6.81
N THR A 97 -16.43 -14.33 8.14
CA THR A 97 -15.99 -15.52 8.87
C THR A 97 -17.02 -15.91 9.92
N SER A 98 -17.17 -17.22 10.16
CA SER A 98 -18.02 -17.73 11.23
C SER A 98 -17.50 -17.30 12.61
N THR A 99 -16.21 -16.98 12.74
CA THR A 99 -15.65 -16.36 13.95
C THR A 99 -16.17 -14.95 14.19
N PHE A 100 -16.19 -14.09 13.16
CA PHE A 100 -16.75 -12.75 13.29
C PHE A 100 -18.25 -12.82 13.60
N LEU A 101 -18.99 -13.70 12.92
CA LEU A 101 -20.38 -13.99 13.22
C LEU A 101 -20.57 -14.36 14.69
N TRP A 102 -19.74 -15.28 15.21
CA TRP A 102 -19.80 -15.69 16.61
C TRP A 102 -19.56 -14.52 17.57
N ILE A 103 -18.55 -13.68 17.31
CA ILE A 103 -18.25 -12.50 18.13
C ILE A 103 -19.45 -11.55 18.15
N GLU A 104 -20.03 -11.29 16.97
CA GLU A 104 -21.14 -10.35 16.83
C GLU A 104 -22.40 -10.83 17.54
N TYR A 105 -22.68 -12.12 17.52
CA TYR A 105 -23.84 -12.69 18.22
C TYR A 105 -23.67 -12.81 19.74
N HIS A 106 -22.44 -12.76 20.24
CA HIS A 106 -22.14 -12.82 21.68
C HIS A 106 -21.87 -11.47 22.31
N ARG A 107 -21.85 -10.39 21.53
CA ARG A 107 -21.68 -9.05 22.10
C ARG A 107 -22.90 -8.67 22.95
N PRO A 108 -22.71 -7.85 23.98
CA PRO A 108 -23.83 -7.25 24.71
C PRO A 108 -24.71 -6.39 23.79
N GLY A 109 -26.03 -6.56 23.91
CA GLY A 109 -27.01 -5.71 23.23
C GLY A 109 -27.29 -6.04 21.77
N PHE A 110 -26.80 -7.17 21.23
CA PHE A 110 -27.19 -7.61 19.89
C PHE A 110 -28.70 -7.95 19.85
N PRO A 111 -29.45 -7.51 18.81
CA PRO A 111 -30.90 -7.69 18.77
C PRO A 111 -31.32 -9.16 18.78
N ILE A 112 -32.31 -9.48 19.61
CA ILE A 112 -33.00 -10.77 19.59
C ILE A 112 -33.84 -10.89 18.30
N ASP A 113 -34.02 -12.11 17.81
CA ASP A 113 -34.96 -12.36 16.71
C ASP A 113 -36.39 -12.38 17.25
N SER A 114 -37.25 -11.49 16.73
CA SER A 114 -38.66 -11.41 17.13
C SER A 114 -39.52 -12.55 16.58
N PHE A 115 -39.01 -13.34 15.64
CA PHE A 115 -39.73 -14.39 14.94
C PHE A 115 -39.37 -15.81 15.41
N GLY A 116 -38.56 -15.93 16.46
CA GLY A 116 -38.41 -17.16 17.22
C GLY A 116 -37.11 -17.95 17.02
N PHE A 117 -36.15 -17.48 16.23
CA PHE A 117 -34.82 -18.08 16.24
C PHE A 117 -34.09 -17.74 17.54
N SER A 118 -33.56 -18.77 18.19
CA SER A 118 -32.60 -18.59 19.28
C SER A 118 -31.26 -18.06 18.74
N THR A 119 -30.41 -17.56 19.62
CA THR A 119 -29.02 -17.21 19.26
C THR A 119 -28.28 -18.42 18.67
N GLU A 120 -28.53 -19.62 19.18
CA GLU A 120 -27.91 -20.86 18.69
C GLU A 120 -28.38 -21.22 17.28
N ASP A 121 -29.68 -21.08 16.99
CA ASP A 121 -30.22 -21.25 15.64
C ASP A 121 -29.55 -20.30 14.66
N ARG A 122 -29.44 -19.01 15.04
CA ARG A 122 -28.85 -17.98 14.18
C ARG A 122 -27.36 -18.19 13.96
N LEU A 123 -26.64 -18.65 14.96
CA LEU A 123 -25.23 -19.05 14.81
C LEU A 123 -25.09 -20.26 13.88
N THR A 124 -25.95 -21.25 14.02
CA THR A 124 -25.92 -22.48 13.21
C THR A 124 -26.22 -22.16 11.74
N TYR A 125 -27.39 -21.56 11.47
CA TYR A 125 -27.84 -21.24 10.13
C TYR A 125 -27.02 -20.11 9.48
N GLY A 126 -26.62 -19.11 10.27
CA GLY A 126 -25.73 -18.04 9.83
C GLY A 126 -24.36 -18.58 9.44
N SER A 127 -23.80 -19.55 10.18
CA SER A 127 -22.50 -20.16 9.85
C SER A 127 -22.55 -20.89 8.52
N TYR A 128 -23.60 -21.68 8.24
CA TYR A 128 -23.79 -22.26 6.90
C TYR A 128 -23.81 -21.19 5.81
N THR A 129 -24.48 -20.07 6.06
CA THR A 129 -24.59 -18.97 5.10
C THR A 129 -23.25 -18.29 4.84
N VAL A 130 -22.44 -18.05 5.88
CA VAL A 130 -21.09 -17.48 5.74
C VAL A 130 -20.12 -18.47 5.10
N ASP A 131 -20.17 -19.74 5.49
CA ASP A 131 -19.33 -20.81 4.91
C ASP A 131 -19.61 -21.00 3.41
N TYR A 132 -20.87 -20.84 3.00
CA TYR A 132 -21.27 -20.86 1.59
C TYR A 132 -20.50 -19.83 0.76
N LEU A 133 -20.21 -18.64 1.29
CA LEU A 133 -19.47 -17.60 0.57
C LEU A 133 -18.02 -18.00 0.27
N LEU A 134 -17.43 -18.90 1.06
CA LEU A 134 -16.02 -19.26 1.00
C LEU A 134 -15.76 -20.65 0.42
N ASN A 135 -16.77 -21.50 0.36
CA ASN A 135 -16.65 -22.86 -0.15
C ASN A 135 -16.94 -22.95 -1.67
N PHE A 136 -16.73 -24.12 -2.27
CA PHE A 136 -17.02 -24.37 -3.70
C PHE A 136 -18.41 -24.99 -3.94
N ALA A 137 -19.30 -24.98 -2.94
CA ALA A 137 -20.60 -25.63 -3.05
C ALA A 137 -21.56 -24.82 -3.95
N PRO A 138 -22.46 -25.50 -4.70
CA PRO A 138 -23.50 -24.84 -5.50
C PRO A 138 -24.65 -24.32 -4.61
N PRO A 139 -25.58 -23.49 -5.13
CA PRO A 139 -26.66 -22.87 -4.35
C PRO A 139 -27.53 -23.84 -3.55
N ARG A 140 -27.66 -25.11 -3.99
CA ARG A 140 -28.34 -26.18 -3.24
C ARG A 140 -27.78 -26.38 -1.82
N TYR A 141 -26.53 -26.00 -1.56
CA TYR A 141 -25.93 -26.02 -0.23
C TYR A 141 -26.77 -25.27 0.81
N LEU A 142 -27.38 -24.14 0.40
CA LEU A 142 -28.35 -23.43 1.24
C LEU A 142 -29.78 -23.85 0.93
N GLY A 143 -30.09 -24.14 -0.34
CA GLY A 143 -31.44 -24.50 -0.78
C GLY A 143 -31.98 -25.82 -0.22
N ASP A 144 -31.10 -26.76 0.14
CA ASP A 144 -31.48 -28.06 0.68
C ASP A 144 -31.53 -28.06 2.23
N LEU A 145 -31.19 -26.93 2.88
CA LEU A 145 -31.31 -26.80 4.34
C LEU A 145 -32.78 -26.77 4.74
N VAL A 146 -33.11 -27.50 5.80
CA VAL A 146 -34.46 -27.57 6.37
C VAL A 146 -34.44 -27.18 7.84
N ASN A 147 -35.55 -26.63 8.32
CA ASN A 147 -35.75 -26.35 9.74
C ASN A 147 -36.13 -27.63 10.53
N SER A 148 -36.34 -27.49 11.83
CA SER A 148 -36.67 -28.60 12.74
C SER A 148 -37.96 -29.37 12.41
N ILE A 149 -38.84 -28.80 11.58
CA ILE A 149 -40.12 -29.40 11.17
C ILE A 149 -40.04 -29.92 9.72
N GLY A 150 -38.88 -29.81 9.07
CA GLY A 150 -38.63 -30.34 7.72
C GLY A 150 -39.01 -29.40 6.57
N ASN A 151 -39.40 -28.14 6.86
CA ASN A 151 -39.65 -27.15 5.82
C ASN A 151 -38.33 -26.52 5.33
N PRO A 152 -38.23 -26.07 4.07
CA PRO A 152 -37.07 -25.34 3.58
C PRO A 152 -36.72 -24.16 4.49
N LEU A 153 -35.46 -24.07 4.88
CA LEU A 153 -34.96 -23.03 5.78
C LEU A 153 -34.88 -21.69 5.05
N PHE A 154 -34.40 -21.68 3.81
CA PHE A 154 -34.31 -20.51 2.94
C PHE A 154 -35.34 -20.59 1.81
N LEU A 155 -35.88 -19.44 1.44
CA LEU A 155 -36.68 -19.28 0.25
C LEU A 155 -35.79 -19.31 -1.00
N THR A 156 -36.35 -19.73 -2.14
CA THR A 156 -35.63 -19.76 -3.42
C THR A 156 -35.02 -18.40 -3.79
N ARG A 157 -35.71 -17.30 -3.46
CA ARG A 157 -35.20 -15.93 -3.68
C ARG A 157 -33.99 -15.58 -2.82
N GLU A 158 -33.94 -16.06 -1.58
CA GLU A 158 -32.82 -15.82 -0.65
C GLU A 158 -31.59 -16.60 -1.08
N VAL A 159 -31.78 -17.85 -1.52
CA VAL A 159 -30.73 -18.69 -2.10
C VAL A 159 -30.17 -18.05 -3.37
N GLY A 160 -31.04 -17.51 -4.24
CA GLY A 160 -30.64 -16.77 -5.44
C GLY A 160 -29.76 -15.56 -5.10
N HIS A 161 -30.19 -14.73 -4.14
CA HIS A 161 -29.40 -13.59 -3.68
C HIS A 161 -28.05 -14.00 -3.10
N MET A 162 -28.01 -15.06 -2.28
CA MET A 162 -26.75 -15.55 -1.73
C MET A 162 -25.79 -16.06 -2.80
N ALA A 163 -26.30 -16.62 -3.91
CA ALA A 163 -25.48 -17.00 -5.05
C ALA A 163 -24.87 -15.77 -5.77
N ASP A 164 -25.65 -14.69 -5.90
CA ASP A 164 -25.13 -13.41 -6.42
C ASP A 164 -24.06 -12.83 -5.49
N VAL A 165 -24.32 -12.78 -4.18
CA VAL A 165 -23.36 -12.31 -3.15
C VAL A 165 -22.07 -13.13 -3.20
N LYS A 166 -22.17 -14.46 -3.30
CA LYS A 166 -21.00 -15.35 -3.44
C LYS A 166 -20.17 -14.98 -4.66
N THR A 167 -20.81 -14.71 -5.80
CA THR A 167 -20.12 -14.29 -7.02
C THR A 167 -19.35 -12.99 -6.80
N VAL A 168 -19.98 -11.98 -6.19
CA VAL A 168 -19.34 -10.69 -5.87
C VAL A 168 -18.14 -10.89 -4.93
N ILE A 169 -18.30 -11.66 -3.85
CA ILE A 169 -17.25 -11.92 -2.86
C ILE A 169 -16.06 -12.65 -3.49
N VAL A 170 -16.31 -13.71 -4.27
CA VAL A 170 -15.25 -14.47 -4.95
C VAL A 170 -14.50 -13.58 -5.93
N MET A 171 -15.20 -12.78 -6.75
CA MET A 171 -14.56 -11.87 -7.70
C MET A 171 -13.75 -10.77 -6.99
N ALA A 172 -14.25 -10.24 -5.88
CA ALA A 172 -13.52 -9.28 -5.06
C ALA A 172 -12.23 -9.89 -4.49
N PHE A 173 -12.28 -11.11 -3.96
CA PHE A 173 -11.12 -11.79 -3.39
C PHE A 173 -10.08 -12.16 -4.44
N LEU A 174 -10.49 -12.68 -5.60
CA LEU A 174 -9.58 -12.99 -6.70
C LEU A 174 -8.92 -11.72 -7.25
N SER A 175 -9.70 -10.64 -7.41
CA SER A 175 -9.17 -9.35 -7.84
C SER A 175 -8.17 -8.80 -6.83
N ALA A 176 -8.51 -8.78 -5.54
CA ALA A 176 -7.60 -8.31 -4.51
C ALA A 176 -6.33 -9.15 -4.40
N LEU A 177 -6.42 -10.47 -4.58
CA LEU A 177 -5.25 -11.35 -4.63
C LEU A 177 -4.33 -10.99 -5.81
N LEU A 178 -4.89 -10.78 -7.00
CA LEU A 178 -4.13 -10.33 -8.17
C LEU A 178 -3.44 -8.97 -7.91
N LEU A 179 -4.19 -7.99 -7.39
CA LEU A 179 -3.65 -6.68 -7.04
C LEU A 179 -2.55 -6.78 -5.98
N ALA A 180 -2.72 -7.63 -4.97
CA ALA A 180 -1.73 -7.87 -3.93
C ALA A 180 -0.45 -8.51 -4.48
N VAL A 181 -0.55 -9.46 -5.43
CA VAL A 181 0.62 -10.03 -6.12
C VAL A 181 1.36 -8.96 -6.93
N ILE A 182 0.63 -8.12 -7.68
CA ILE A 182 1.24 -7.01 -8.44
C ILE A 182 1.91 -6.01 -7.50
N MET A 183 1.26 -5.66 -6.38
CA MET A 183 1.84 -4.82 -5.34
C MET A 183 3.12 -5.43 -4.77
N ALA A 184 3.13 -6.73 -4.46
CA ALA A 184 4.30 -7.43 -3.92
C ALA A 184 5.48 -7.39 -4.91
N ILE A 185 5.24 -7.63 -6.20
CA ILE A 185 6.25 -7.49 -7.26
C ILE A 185 6.79 -6.06 -7.30
N GLY A 186 5.91 -5.06 -7.25
CA GLY A 186 6.30 -3.64 -7.22
C GLY A 186 7.14 -3.28 -5.99
N VAL A 187 6.77 -3.81 -4.81
CA VAL A 187 7.50 -3.60 -3.56
C VAL A 187 8.90 -4.19 -3.63
N ILE A 188 9.02 -5.42 -4.15
CA ILE A 188 10.32 -6.09 -4.36
C ILE A 188 11.18 -5.29 -5.34
N TYR A 189 10.60 -4.85 -6.46
CA TYR A 189 11.28 -4.03 -7.46
C TYR A 189 11.81 -2.72 -6.86
N LEU A 190 10.95 -1.97 -6.16
CA LEU A 190 11.30 -0.69 -5.55
C LEU A 190 12.32 -0.84 -4.41
N SER A 191 12.24 -1.90 -3.62
CA SER A 191 13.25 -2.21 -2.58
C SER A 191 14.66 -2.35 -3.17
N ARG A 192 14.77 -2.88 -4.39
CA ARG A 192 16.06 -3.10 -5.08
C ARG A 192 16.54 -1.88 -5.88
N ARG A 193 15.62 -1.01 -6.33
CA ARG A 193 15.92 0.05 -7.31
C ARG A 193 15.79 1.48 -6.77
N SER A 194 15.12 1.68 -5.63
CA SER A 194 14.83 3.02 -5.12
C SER A 194 14.83 3.06 -3.59
N PHE A 195 15.86 3.68 -3.01
CA PHE A 195 15.89 3.95 -1.57
C PHE A 195 14.70 4.83 -1.15
N GLY A 196 13.84 4.31 -0.26
CA GLY A 196 12.61 4.99 0.18
C GLY A 196 11.45 4.96 -0.83
N GLY A 197 11.56 4.20 -1.93
CA GLY A 197 10.52 4.12 -2.96
C GLY A 197 9.19 3.60 -2.43
N ASN A 198 9.23 2.50 -1.68
CA ASN A 198 8.06 1.90 -1.01
C ASN A 198 7.39 2.85 -0.02
N ARG A 199 8.18 3.58 0.77
CA ARG A 199 7.64 4.53 1.76
C ARG A 199 6.79 5.61 1.10
N ARG A 200 7.24 6.16 -0.03
CA ARG A 200 6.46 7.17 -0.79
C ARG A 200 5.15 6.59 -1.33
N ALA A 201 5.20 5.36 -1.83
CA ALA A 201 4.02 4.70 -2.38
C ALA A 201 2.96 4.44 -1.31
N PHE A 202 3.35 3.81 -0.20
CA PHE A 202 2.46 3.52 0.93
C PHE A 202 2.01 4.78 1.69
N PHE A 203 2.83 5.84 1.73
CA PHE A 203 2.41 7.14 2.26
C PHE A 203 1.27 7.73 1.41
N ALA A 204 1.40 7.76 0.09
CA ALA A 204 0.34 8.22 -0.80
C ALA A 204 -0.91 7.34 -0.72
N GLY A 205 -0.72 6.01 -0.71
CA GLY A 205 -1.81 5.04 -0.57
C GLY A 205 -2.56 5.19 0.75
N SER A 206 -1.86 5.35 1.88
CA SER A 206 -2.50 5.53 3.19
C SER A 206 -3.29 6.83 3.28
N ILE A 207 -2.81 7.96 2.72
CA ILE A 207 -3.62 9.19 2.65
C ILE A 207 -4.88 8.95 1.82
N ALA A 208 -4.74 8.34 0.64
CA ALA A 208 -5.89 8.06 -0.23
C ALA A 208 -6.91 7.16 0.48
N THR A 209 -6.46 6.10 1.16
CA THR A 209 -7.32 5.21 1.93
C THR A 209 -8.03 5.94 3.07
N LEU A 210 -7.32 6.79 3.83
CA LEU A 210 -7.92 7.55 4.92
C LEU A 210 -9.01 8.49 4.43
N VAL A 211 -8.75 9.24 3.34
CA VAL A 211 -9.75 10.13 2.74
C VAL A 211 -10.98 9.32 2.30
N LEU A 212 -10.77 8.20 1.61
CA LEU A 212 -11.84 7.35 1.11
C LEU A 212 -12.69 6.78 2.26
N ILE A 213 -12.06 6.17 3.27
CA ILE A 213 -12.79 5.50 4.34
C ILE A 213 -13.51 6.49 5.26
N ILE A 214 -12.95 7.69 5.48
CA ILE A 214 -13.62 8.76 6.22
C ILE A 214 -14.84 9.25 5.45
N ALA A 215 -14.70 9.49 4.13
CA ALA A 215 -15.82 9.92 3.30
C ALA A 215 -16.95 8.89 3.27
N LEU A 216 -16.63 7.61 3.07
CA LEU A 216 -17.62 6.52 3.12
C LEU A 216 -18.24 6.37 4.50
N GLY A 217 -17.45 6.49 5.57
CA GLY A 217 -17.93 6.42 6.95
C GLY A 217 -18.89 7.56 7.29
N VAL A 218 -18.60 8.80 6.88
CA VAL A 218 -19.51 9.93 7.04
C VAL A 218 -20.80 9.71 6.26
N PHE A 219 -20.72 9.28 5.00
CA PHE A 219 -21.91 9.01 4.19
C PHE A 219 -22.80 7.95 4.83
N ALA A 220 -22.24 6.82 5.26
CA ALA A 220 -22.96 5.76 5.96
C ALA A 220 -23.55 6.25 7.30
N ALA A 221 -22.82 7.04 8.07
CA ALA A 221 -23.28 7.55 9.37
C ALA A 221 -24.44 8.56 9.25
N THR A 222 -24.50 9.33 8.15
CA THR A 222 -25.59 10.30 7.92
C THR A 222 -26.87 9.67 7.39
N GLY A 223 -26.81 8.46 6.83
CA GLY A 223 -27.95 7.82 6.19
C GLY A 223 -27.68 6.35 5.87
N TRP A 224 -27.74 5.51 6.90
CA TRP A 224 -27.45 4.07 6.79
C TRP A 224 -28.30 3.36 5.72
N GLU A 225 -29.62 3.58 5.74
CA GLU A 225 -30.55 2.93 4.79
C GLU A 225 -30.25 3.30 3.33
N GLY A 226 -29.95 4.59 3.08
CA GLY A 226 -29.58 5.07 1.75
C GLY A 226 -28.24 4.50 1.29
N PHE A 227 -27.23 4.52 2.17
CA PHE A 227 -25.92 3.93 1.91
C PHE A 227 -26.03 2.43 1.58
N PHE A 228 -26.75 1.66 2.40
CA PHE A 228 -26.94 0.23 2.22
C PHE A 228 -27.67 -0.05 0.90
N THR A 229 -28.73 0.69 0.60
CA THR A 229 -29.49 0.59 -0.65
C THR A 229 -28.62 0.88 -1.87
N ASP A 230 -27.85 1.97 -1.85
CA ASP A 230 -27.02 2.35 -3.00
C ASP A 230 -25.85 1.39 -3.20
N PHE A 231 -25.28 0.85 -2.12
CA PHE A 231 -24.34 -0.26 -2.20
C PHE A 231 -24.94 -1.47 -2.93
N HIS A 232 -26.16 -1.89 -2.56
CA HIS A 232 -26.80 -3.05 -3.19
C HIS A 232 -27.12 -2.82 -4.67
N LYS A 233 -27.55 -1.62 -5.05
CA LYS A 233 -27.82 -1.26 -6.47
C LYS A 233 -26.60 -1.35 -7.38
N ILE A 234 -25.39 -1.21 -6.85
CA ILE A 234 -24.15 -1.34 -7.63
C ILE A 234 -23.93 -2.79 -8.07
N PHE A 235 -24.30 -3.75 -7.22
CA PHE A 235 -23.97 -5.16 -7.42
C PHE A 235 -25.15 -6.04 -7.83
N PHE A 236 -26.38 -5.65 -7.50
CA PHE A 236 -27.56 -6.50 -7.62
C PHE A 236 -28.68 -5.81 -8.38
N ALA A 237 -29.42 -6.59 -9.16
CA ALA A 237 -30.60 -6.13 -9.87
C ALA A 237 -31.73 -5.73 -8.91
N GLN A 238 -32.62 -4.85 -9.36
CA GLN A 238 -33.78 -4.44 -8.56
C GLN A 238 -34.67 -5.63 -8.22
N GLY A 239 -35.07 -5.75 -6.96
CA GLY A 239 -35.97 -6.80 -6.46
C GLY A 239 -35.31 -8.14 -6.13
N THR A 240 -33.99 -8.32 -6.35
CA THR A 240 -33.31 -9.60 -6.04
C THR A 240 -32.71 -9.67 -4.64
N TRP A 241 -32.69 -8.56 -3.90
CA TRP A 241 -31.99 -8.43 -2.61
C TRP A 241 -32.87 -7.81 -1.50
N THR A 242 -34.15 -7.53 -1.79
CA THR A 242 -35.12 -7.01 -0.82
C THR A 242 -35.99 -8.14 -0.29
N PHE A 243 -36.06 -8.27 1.03
CA PHE A 243 -36.75 -9.36 1.71
C PHE A 243 -37.71 -8.82 2.77
N TYR A 244 -38.67 -9.66 3.18
CA TYR A 244 -39.53 -9.33 4.31
C TYR A 244 -38.78 -9.48 5.63
N THR A 245 -39.26 -8.84 6.70
CA THR A 245 -38.61 -8.87 8.01
C THR A 245 -38.62 -10.26 8.67
N ASP A 246 -39.54 -11.12 8.26
CA ASP A 246 -39.69 -12.50 8.72
C ASP A 246 -38.97 -13.53 7.82
N ASP A 247 -38.40 -13.09 6.69
CA ASP A 247 -37.56 -13.93 5.84
C ASP A 247 -36.27 -14.33 6.58
N THR A 248 -35.84 -15.58 6.39
CA THR A 248 -34.74 -16.20 7.16
C THR A 248 -33.45 -15.40 7.07
N LEU A 249 -33.05 -14.94 5.89
CA LEU A 249 -31.78 -14.27 5.64
C LEU A 249 -31.65 -12.94 6.39
N ILE A 250 -32.69 -12.11 6.39
CA ILE A 250 -32.70 -10.84 7.15
C ILE A 250 -32.73 -11.10 8.66
N ARG A 251 -33.37 -12.18 9.10
CA ARG A 251 -33.33 -12.59 10.51
C ARG A 251 -31.93 -13.07 10.91
N LEU A 252 -31.19 -13.72 10.03
CA LEU A 252 -29.80 -14.15 10.27
C LEU A 252 -28.79 -12.99 10.17
N PHE A 253 -29.04 -12.00 9.32
CA PHE A 253 -28.15 -10.85 9.13
C PHE A 253 -28.95 -9.55 9.18
N PRO A 254 -29.43 -9.15 10.39
CA PRO A 254 -30.23 -7.95 10.55
C PRO A 254 -29.40 -6.70 10.23
N SER A 255 -30.07 -5.56 10.02
CA SER A 255 -29.41 -4.27 9.74
C SER A 255 -28.27 -3.97 10.74
N GLN A 256 -28.45 -4.31 12.02
CA GLN A 256 -27.43 -4.16 13.06
C GLN A 256 -26.14 -4.93 12.76
N PHE A 257 -26.22 -6.19 12.30
CA PHE A 257 -25.05 -6.99 11.92
C PHE A 257 -24.21 -6.30 10.83
N TRP A 258 -24.89 -5.73 9.83
CA TRP A 258 -24.23 -5.04 8.72
C TRP A 258 -23.63 -3.70 9.15
N LEU A 259 -24.31 -2.97 10.03
CA LEU A 259 -23.81 -1.73 10.61
C LEU A 259 -22.53 -2.01 11.42
N ASP A 260 -22.54 -3.04 12.25
CA ASP A 260 -21.40 -3.43 13.07
C ASP A 260 -20.23 -3.95 12.24
N SER A 261 -20.51 -4.74 11.20
CA SER A 261 -19.52 -5.15 10.18
C SER A 261 -18.89 -3.93 9.50
N GLY A 262 -19.71 -2.95 9.13
CA GLY A 262 -19.26 -1.69 8.52
C GLY A 262 -18.37 -0.87 9.46
N ILE A 263 -18.73 -0.77 10.73
CA ILE A 263 -17.91 -0.12 11.77
C ILE A 263 -16.57 -0.84 11.91
N PHE A 264 -16.56 -2.17 12.01
CA PHE A 264 -15.33 -2.94 12.11
C PHE A 264 -14.42 -2.72 10.89
N ILE A 265 -14.97 -2.82 9.67
CA ILE A 265 -14.23 -2.58 8.43
C ILE A 265 -13.63 -1.17 8.45
N GLY A 266 -14.46 -0.15 8.75
CA GLY A 266 -14.03 1.24 8.83
C GLY A 266 -12.89 1.44 9.84
N ALA A 267 -13.06 0.95 11.06
CA ALA A 267 -12.07 1.05 12.13
C ALA A 267 -10.77 0.32 11.79
N PHE A 268 -10.84 -0.90 11.26
CA PHE A 268 -9.67 -1.67 10.86
C PHE A 268 -8.88 -0.94 9.76
N VAL A 269 -9.56 -0.49 8.71
CA VAL A 269 -8.93 0.25 7.60
C VAL A 269 -8.33 1.56 8.09
N LEU A 270 -9.02 2.31 8.96
CA LEU A 270 -8.53 3.54 9.58
C LEU A 270 -7.25 3.29 10.39
N VAL A 271 -7.23 2.28 11.25
CA VAL A 271 -6.07 1.95 12.11
C VAL A 271 -4.89 1.53 11.25
N VAL A 272 -5.07 0.56 10.33
CA VAL A 272 -3.97 0.06 9.50
C VAL A 272 -3.42 1.15 8.57
N SER A 273 -4.28 1.99 8.00
CA SER A 273 -3.85 3.11 7.16
C SER A 273 -3.11 4.17 7.97
N SER A 274 -3.58 4.49 9.19
CA SER A 274 -2.91 5.45 10.08
C SER A 274 -1.53 4.97 10.52
N LEU A 275 -1.41 3.69 10.89
CA LEU A 275 -0.12 3.06 11.20
C LEU A 275 0.81 3.09 9.99
N THR A 276 0.30 2.73 8.81
CA THR A 276 1.08 2.78 7.56
C THR A 276 1.57 4.19 7.26
N LEU A 277 0.71 5.21 7.44
CA LEU A 277 1.06 6.61 7.29
C LEU A 277 2.16 7.03 8.27
N ALA A 278 2.02 6.69 9.55
CA ALA A 278 3.00 6.98 10.59
C ALA A 278 4.37 6.34 10.30
N PHE A 279 4.39 5.05 9.95
CA PHE A 279 5.65 4.35 9.62
C PHE A 279 6.30 4.84 8.33
N THR A 280 5.51 5.35 7.38
CA THR A 280 6.02 5.88 6.11
C THR A 280 6.22 7.39 6.11
N TRP A 281 5.99 8.06 7.24
CA TRP A 281 6.11 9.51 7.36
C TRP A 281 7.50 10.03 6.92
N PRO A 282 7.54 11.11 6.13
CA PRO A 282 8.79 11.63 5.57
C PRO A 282 9.56 12.50 6.59
N THR A 283 10.27 11.88 7.53
CA THR A 283 11.11 12.58 8.51
C THR A 283 12.38 13.19 7.89
N ARG A 284 12.94 14.23 8.54
CA ARG A 284 14.15 14.94 8.08
C ARG A 284 15.35 14.01 7.92
N GLU A 285 15.61 13.17 8.91
CA GLU A 285 16.70 12.17 8.89
C GLU A 285 16.56 11.20 7.72
N ARG A 286 15.34 10.72 7.45
CA ARG A 286 15.07 9.83 6.32
C ARG A 286 15.26 10.53 4.98
N ARG A 287 14.89 11.82 4.88
CA ARG A 287 15.16 12.63 3.67
C ARG A 287 16.67 12.78 3.44
N VAL A 288 17.44 13.05 4.50
CA VAL A 288 18.91 13.15 4.43
C VAL A 288 19.52 11.80 4.01
N ALA A 289 19.08 10.68 4.58
CA ALA A 289 19.54 9.34 4.19
C ALA A 289 19.23 9.02 2.71
N VAL A 290 18.05 9.40 2.21
CA VAL A 290 17.70 9.25 0.79
C VAL A 290 18.62 10.07 -0.10
N ILE A 291 18.91 11.32 0.26
CA ILE A 291 19.81 12.20 -0.51
C ILE A 291 21.24 11.66 -0.50
N ALA A 292 21.72 11.18 0.65
CA ALA A 292 23.04 10.56 0.79
C ALA A 292 23.19 9.29 -0.06
N ALA A 293 22.18 8.41 -0.06
CA ALA A 293 22.16 7.19 -0.87
C ALA A 293 22.12 7.48 -2.38
N GLN A 294 21.60 8.64 -2.80
CA GLN A 294 21.59 9.07 -4.21
C GLN A 294 22.90 9.71 -4.69
N ARG A 295 23.83 10.02 -3.77
CA ARG A 295 25.16 10.61 -4.08
C ARG A 295 26.29 9.75 -3.51
N PRO A 296 26.49 8.51 -3.98
CA PRO A 296 27.65 7.72 -3.59
C PRO A 296 28.91 8.33 -4.20
N GLY A 297 29.63 9.18 -3.46
CA GLY A 297 30.90 9.75 -3.93
C GLY A 297 31.34 11.08 -3.31
N ARG A 298 30.47 11.84 -2.65
CA ARG A 298 30.89 13.02 -1.86
C ARG A 298 31.14 12.61 -0.41
N ARG A 299 32.16 11.80 -0.16
CA ARG A 299 32.80 11.79 1.16
C ARG A 299 33.87 12.88 1.15
N ALA A 300 33.83 13.69 2.21
CA ALA A 300 34.68 14.82 2.55
C ALA A 300 36.06 14.83 1.86
N ALA A 301 36.26 15.83 1.00
CA ALA A 301 37.54 16.50 0.86
C ALA A 301 37.47 17.77 1.73
#